data_AF-A0A7S3LT41-F1
#
_entry.id   AF-A0A7S3LT41-F1
#
_cell.length_a   1.000
_cell.length_b   1.000
_cell.length_c   1.000
_cell.angle_alpha   90.00
_cell.angle_beta   90.00
_cell.angle_gamma   90.00
#
_symmetry.space_group_name_H-M   'P 1'
#
loop_
_entity.id
_entity.type
_entity.pdbx_description
1 polymer ?
#
loop_
_entity_poly.entity_id
_entity_poly.type
_entity_poly.pdbx_seq_one_letter_code
_entity_poly.pdbx_strand_id
1 'polypeptide(L)'
;MSPASQSASDMPAEGVASEEPEVSIKTLVEEGILEENQAIKLKKPEQKLLVTLVTKKKATKDTILKLLEEDKISSISHPAIEKLIAADKLSVGAALRLSTHAILFLKNRNIEKFALKHGIPERHLLCISSEEDSRLLTRSGVLDMIIQRRVSVRDVLSWGEKERNVLLRPAIQKLIYDGLLTANGAVQLSEREIGKLCDENVAGHFQRGRIQVTREALRNVSSEGDDRARKHRGAGRGRGRGRGRGR
;
A
#
# COMPACT_ATOMS: atom_id res chain seq x y z
N MET A 1 60.56 -27.95 -20.26
CA MET A 1 60.86 -28.40 -18.89
C MET A 1 60.19 -27.42 -17.93
N SER A 2 59.23 -27.87 -17.12
CA SER A 2 58.55 -27.12 -16.04
C SER A 2 59.49 -26.90 -14.84
N PRO A 3 59.20 -26.04 -13.81
CA PRO A 3 58.01 -25.99 -12.93
C PRO A 3 57.40 -24.56 -12.77
N ALA A 4 56.10 -24.36 -12.53
CA ALA A 4 55.27 -24.56 -11.32
C ALA A 4 55.48 -23.55 -10.18
N SER A 5 54.46 -22.73 -9.90
CA SER A 5 54.11 -22.03 -8.64
C SER A 5 52.78 -21.30 -8.90
N GLN A 6 51.60 -21.89 -8.73
CA GLN A 6 50.89 -22.16 -7.46
C GLN A 6 50.94 -21.02 -6.44
N SER A 7 49.84 -20.27 -6.35
CA SER A 7 49.34 -19.70 -5.10
C SER A 7 47.83 -19.48 -5.26
N ALA A 8 47.09 -20.50 -4.84
CA ALA A 8 45.65 -20.44 -4.61
C ALA A 8 45.37 -19.50 -3.44
N SER A 9 44.44 -18.58 -3.61
CA SER A 9 43.82 -17.84 -2.51
C SER A 9 42.38 -18.33 -2.40
N ASP A 10 42.22 -19.46 -1.70
CA ASP A 10 40.92 -19.94 -1.25
C ASP A 10 40.42 -19.01 -0.13
N MET A 11 39.42 -18.19 -0.45
CA MET A 11 38.56 -17.60 0.56
C MET A 11 37.29 -18.45 0.67
N PRO A 12 36.97 -19.02 1.84
CA PRO A 12 35.69 -19.66 2.04
C PRO A 12 34.61 -18.57 2.06
N ALA A 13 33.76 -18.58 1.03
CA ALA A 13 32.47 -17.91 1.12
C ALA A 13 31.64 -18.69 2.13
N GLU A 14 31.57 -18.18 3.36
CA GLU A 14 30.56 -18.59 4.34
C GLU A 14 29.19 -18.23 3.75
N GLY A 15 28.62 -19.20 3.03
CA GLY A 15 27.22 -19.23 2.69
C GLY A 15 26.45 -19.38 3.98
N VAL A 16 26.00 -18.25 4.54
CA VAL A 16 24.94 -18.23 5.54
C VAL A 16 23.68 -18.69 4.81
N ALA A 17 23.49 -20.01 4.77
CA ALA A 17 22.20 -20.62 4.46
C ALA A 17 21.22 -20.05 5.48
N SER A 18 20.37 -19.14 5.02
CA SER A 18 19.23 -18.69 5.79
C SER A 18 18.33 -19.91 5.95
N GLU A 19 18.42 -20.56 7.10
CA GLU A 19 17.48 -21.61 7.52
C GLU A 19 16.08 -20.96 7.60
N GLU A 20 15.36 -21.01 6.47
CA GLU A 20 13.91 -20.84 6.51
C GLU A 20 13.36 -22.01 7.34
N PRO A 21 12.49 -21.77 8.35
CA PRO A 21 11.93 -22.85 9.14
C PRO A 21 11.15 -23.82 8.24
N GLU A 22 11.63 -25.06 8.14
CA GLU A 22 11.09 -26.18 7.36
C GLU A 22 9.76 -26.72 7.92
N VAL A 23 8.78 -25.86 8.18
CA VAL A 23 7.43 -26.36 8.37
C VAL A 23 6.90 -26.72 6.98
N SER A 24 6.70 -28.02 6.76
CA SER A 24 6.21 -28.52 5.48
C SER A 24 4.69 -28.73 5.54
N ILE A 25 4.05 -28.91 4.39
CA ILE A 25 2.63 -29.30 4.34
C ILE A 25 2.37 -30.61 5.11
N LYS A 26 3.38 -31.50 5.23
CA LYS A 26 3.30 -32.74 6.01
C LYS A 26 3.14 -32.45 7.50
N THR A 27 3.85 -31.45 8.02
CA THR A 27 3.73 -31.01 9.41
C THR A 27 2.30 -30.54 9.71
N LEU A 28 1.64 -29.87 8.77
CA LEU A 28 0.24 -29.47 8.92
C LEU A 28 -0.74 -30.66 8.93
N VAL A 29 -0.41 -31.75 8.22
CA VAL A 29 -1.19 -33.00 8.25
C VAL A 29 -0.97 -33.74 9.57
N GLU A 30 0.29 -33.85 10.02
CA GLU A 30 0.66 -34.50 11.29
C GLU A 30 0.05 -33.80 12.51
N GLU A 31 -0.02 -32.47 12.50
CA GLU A 31 -0.69 -31.67 13.54
C GLU A 31 -2.23 -31.72 13.45
N GLY A 32 -2.78 -32.45 12.47
CA GLY A 32 -4.22 -32.58 12.24
C GLY A 32 -4.89 -31.26 11.87
N ILE A 33 -4.13 -30.30 11.34
CA ILE A 33 -4.65 -29.02 10.81
C ILE A 33 -5.30 -29.26 9.45
N LEU A 34 -4.75 -30.19 8.67
CA LEU A 34 -5.19 -30.52 7.32
C LEU A 34 -5.37 -32.03 7.16
N GLU A 35 -6.37 -32.46 6.40
CA GLU A 35 -6.49 -33.88 6.04
C GLU A 35 -5.54 -34.23 4.89
N GLU A 36 -5.02 -35.46 4.86
CA GLU A 36 -4.11 -35.92 3.81
C GLU A 36 -4.72 -35.78 2.41
N ASN A 37 -6.02 -36.11 2.27
CA ASN A 37 -6.78 -35.96 1.02
C ASN A 37 -6.92 -34.50 0.58
N GLN A 38 -6.93 -33.55 1.52
CA GLN A 38 -6.94 -32.11 1.21
C GLN A 38 -5.54 -31.67 0.77
N ALA A 39 -4.49 -32.14 1.45
CA ALA A 39 -3.09 -31.79 1.15
C ALA A 39 -2.70 -32.14 -0.28
N ILE A 40 -3.16 -33.32 -0.74
CA ILE A 40 -2.90 -33.84 -2.09
C ILE A 40 -3.57 -32.97 -3.17
N LYS A 41 -4.73 -32.38 -2.89
CA LYS A 41 -5.49 -31.56 -3.85
C LYS A 41 -4.90 -30.16 -4.03
N LEU A 42 -4.12 -29.68 -3.07
CA LEU A 42 -3.52 -28.35 -3.09
C LEU A 42 -2.34 -28.25 -4.05
N LYS A 43 -2.27 -27.13 -4.77
CA LYS A 43 -1.12 -26.80 -5.61
C LYS A 43 0.03 -26.27 -4.75
N LYS A 44 1.27 -26.37 -5.24
CA LYS A 44 2.48 -25.84 -4.57
C LYS A 44 2.34 -24.41 -3.99
N PRO A 45 1.82 -23.39 -4.71
CA PRO A 45 1.65 -22.05 -4.15
C PRO A 45 0.66 -22.03 -2.97
N GLU A 46 -0.41 -22.82 -3.04
CA GLU A 46 -1.43 -22.92 -1.99
C GLU A 46 -0.88 -23.59 -0.74
N GLN A 47 -0.10 -24.66 -0.91
CA GLN A 47 0.62 -25.31 0.18
C GLN A 47 1.60 -24.34 0.86
N LYS A 48 2.36 -23.56 0.08
CA LYS A 48 3.29 -22.55 0.61
C LYS A 48 2.56 -21.46 1.39
N LEU A 49 1.41 -20.99 0.89
CA LEU A 49 0.59 -20.02 1.59
C LEU A 49 0.13 -20.58 2.94
N LEU A 50 -0.44 -21.78 2.96
CA LEU A 50 -0.93 -22.39 4.20
C LEU A 50 0.16 -22.54 5.26
N VAL A 51 1.31 -23.06 4.86
CA VAL A 51 2.50 -23.13 5.72
C VAL A 51 2.83 -21.73 6.27
N THR A 52 2.87 -20.72 5.41
CA THR A 52 3.16 -19.34 5.82
C THR A 52 2.12 -18.80 6.82
N LEU A 53 0.84 -19.09 6.60
CA LEU A 53 -0.24 -18.62 7.46
C LEU A 53 -0.18 -19.24 8.86
N VAL A 54 0.13 -20.55 8.94
CA VAL A 54 0.25 -21.28 10.21
C VAL A 54 1.51 -20.87 10.95
N THR A 55 2.67 -20.96 10.28
CA THR A 55 3.99 -20.67 10.90
C THR A 55 4.09 -19.26 11.43
N LYS A 56 3.59 -18.28 10.67
CA LYS A 56 3.60 -16.87 11.07
C LYS A 56 2.41 -16.49 11.94
N LYS A 57 1.60 -17.47 12.39
CA LYS A 57 0.39 -17.28 13.22
C LYS A 57 -0.56 -16.24 12.64
N LYS A 58 -0.68 -16.18 11.31
CA LYS A 58 -1.55 -15.25 10.58
C LYS A 58 -2.98 -15.78 10.41
N ALA A 59 -3.19 -17.09 10.58
CA ALA A 59 -4.50 -17.73 10.53
C ALA A 59 -4.65 -18.76 11.65
N THR A 60 -5.87 -18.93 12.15
CA THR A 60 -6.24 -20.05 13.02
C THR A 60 -6.57 -21.29 12.20
N LYS A 61 -6.59 -22.46 12.84
CA LYS A 61 -7.07 -23.72 12.24
C LYS A 61 -8.45 -23.55 11.59
N ASP A 62 -9.39 -22.92 12.30
CA ASP A 62 -10.74 -22.67 11.76
C ASP A 62 -10.73 -21.79 10.51
N THR A 63 -9.82 -20.82 10.43
CA THR A 63 -9.67 -19.96 9.25
C THR A 63 -9.15 -20.77 8.06
N ILE A 64 -8.24 -21.72 8.30
CA ILE A 64 -7.67 -22.61 7.29
C ILE A 64 -8.70 -23.61 6.78
N LEU A 65 -9.52 -24.17 7.67
CA LEU A 65 -10.61 -25.06 7.26
C LEU A 65 -11.61 -24.32 6.37
N LYS A 66 -12.04 -23.11 6.76
CA LYS A 66 -12.90 -22.27 5.91
C LYS A 66 -12.28 -21.94 4.56
N LEU A 67 -10.97 -21.69 4.52
CA LEU A 67 -10.24 -21.44 3.28
C LEU A 67 -10.31 -22.62 2.30
N LEU A 68 -10.26 -23.84 2.83
CA LEU A 68 -10.33 -25.09 2.06
C LEU A 68 -11.77 -25.41 1.64
N GLU A 69 -12.75 -25.22 2.52
CA GLU A 69 -14.17 -25.46 2.25
C GLU A 69 -14.71 -24.54 1.15
N GLU A 70 -14.29 -23.26 1.16
CA GLU A 70 -14.75 -22.27 0.17
C GLU A 70 -13.95 -22.29 -1.15
N ASP A 71 -12.91 -23.14 -1.27
CA ASP A 71 -11.97 -23.22 -2.40
C ASP A 71 -11.35 -21.84 -2.80
N LYS A 72 -11.29 -20.92 -1.84
CA LYS A 72 -10.79 -19.55 -2.06
C LYS A 72 -9.29 -19.41 -1.92
N ILE A 73 -8.61 -20.47 -1.48
CA ILE A 73 -7.15 -20.48 -1.31
C ILE A 73 -6.40 -20.14 -2.60
N SER A 74 -6.93 -20.59 -3.74
CA SER A 74 -6.40 -20.32 -5.07
C SER A 74 -6.42 -18.82 -5.42
N SER A 75 -7.41 -18.08 -4.90
CA SER A 75 -7.57 -16.64 -5.16
C SER A 75 -6.59 -15.77 -4.37
N ILE A 76 -6.21 -16.22 -3.16
CA ILE A 76 -5.32 -15.47 -2.26
C ILE A 76 -3.86 -15.96 -2.27
N SER A 77 -3.57 -17.10 -2.92
CA SER A 77 -2.21 -17.62 -3.15
C SER A 77 -1.41 -16.84 -4.20
N HIS A 78 -1.92 -15.68 -4.64
CA HIS A 78 -1.16 -14.81 -5.51
C HIS A 78 -0.03 -14.10 -4.73
N PRO A 79 1.23 -14.09 -5.22
CA PRO A 79 2.38 -13.57 -4.47
C PRO A 79 2.21 -12.16 -3.88
N ALA A 80 1.51 -11.27 -4.59
CA ALA A 80 1.21 -9.92 -4.10
C ALA A 80 0.34 -9.92 -2.84
N ILE A 81 -0.69 -10.77 -2.80
CA ILE A 81 -1.60 -10.90 -1.65
C ILE A 81 -0.86 -11.58 -0.50
N GLU A 82 -0.11 -12.65 -0.78
CA GLU A 82 0.70 -13.35 0.22
C GLU A 82 1.67 -12.39 0.94
N LYS A 83 2.36 -11.52 0.18
CA LYS A 83 3.26 -10.52 0.75
C LYS A 83 2.52 -9.51 1.63
N LEU A 84 1.33 -9.08 1.24
CA LEU A 84 0.52 -8.15 2.03
C LEU A 84 0.04 -8.78 3.34
N ILE A 85 -0.33 -10.06 3.31
CA ILE A 85 -0.68 -10.82 4.53
C ILE A 85 0.55 -11.01 5.41
N ALA A 86 1.69 -11.41 4.83
CA ALA A 86 2.93 -11.61 5.57
C ALA A 86 3.42 -10.31 6.25
N ALA A 87 3.13 -9.15 5.65
CA ALA A 87 3.49 -7.83 6.16
C ALA A 87 2.43 -7.19 7.07
N ASP A 88 1.37 -7.91 7.47
CA ASP A 88 0.26 -7.42 8.28
C ASP A 88 -0.46 -6.19 7.68
N LYS A 89 -0.47 -6.10 6.35
CA LYS A 89 -1.18 -5.03 5.61
C LYS A 89 -2.56 -5.46 5.12
N LEU A 90 -2.84 -6.76 5.16
CA LEU A 90 -4.10 -7.36 4.77
C LEU A 90 -4.34 -8.60 5.63
N SER A 91 -5.44 -8.65 6.37
CA SER A 91 -5.81 -9.85 7.11
C SER A 91 -6.26 -10.96 6.16
N VAL A 92 -6.11 -12.22 6.59
CA VAL A 92 -6.59 -13.39 5.82
C VAL A 92 -8.10 -13.30 5.58
N GLY A 93 -8.86 -12.86 6.60
CA GLY A 93 -10.30 -12.65 6.49
C GLY A 93 -10.68 -11.56 5.47
N ALA A 94 -9.92 -10.47 5.39
CA ALA A 94 -10.12 -9.46 4.35
C ALA A 94 -9.71 -9.96 2.97
N ALA A 95 -8.58 -10.67 2.85
CA ALA A 95 -8.13 -11.27 1.60
C ALA A 95 -9.19 -12.19 0.97
N LEU A 96 -9.87 -12.98 1.81
CA LEU A 96 -10.97 -13.87 1.42
C LEU A 96 -12.23 -13.18 0.89
N ARG A 97 -12.40 -11.91 1.25
CA ARG A 97 -13.54 -11.09 0.86
C ARG A 97 -13.23 -10.15 -0.30
N LEU A 98 -12.00 -10.19 -0.83
CA LEU A 98 -11.63 -9.40 -2.00
C LEU A 98 -12.45 -9.86 -3.21
N SER A 99 -12.95 -8.89 -3.96
CA SER A 99 -13.51 -9.14 -5.28
C SER A 99 -12.40 -9.55 -6.25
N THR A 100 -12.75 -10.20 -7.37
CA THR A 100 -11.81 -10.48 -8.46
C THR A 100 -11.10 -9.21 -8.94
N HIS A 101 -11.80 -8.08 -8.94
CA HIS A 101 -11.24 -6.77 -9.30
C HIS A 101 -10.22 -6.27 -8.28
N ALA A 102 -10.54 -6.34 -6.99
CA ALA A 102 -9.59 -5.98 -5.94
C ALA A 102 -8.33 -6.87 -5.98
N ILE A 103 -8.48 -8.15 -6.34
CA ILE A 103 -7.36 -9.05 -6.57
C ILE A 103 -6.52 -8.54 -7.75
N LEU A 104 -7.12 -8.28 -8.92
CA LEU A 104 -6.41 -7.74 -10.10
C LEU A 104 -5.70 -6.41 -9.81
N PHE A 105 -6.36 -5.51 -9.08
CA PHE A 105 -5.81 -4.26 -8.58
C PHE A 105 -4.52 -4.49 -7.80
N LEU A 106 -4.53 -5.41 -6.83
CA LEU A 106 -3.35 -5.75 -6.02
C LEU A 106 -2.26 -6.50 -6.82
N LYS A 107 -2.60 -7.16 -7.93
CA LYS A 107 -1.61 -7.79 -8.82
C LYS A 107 -0.75 -6.77 -9.57
N ASN A 108 -1.19 -5.52 -9.67
CA ASN A 108 -0.35 -4.46 -10.24
C ASN A 108 0.86 -4.19 -9.32
N ARG A 109 2.07 -4.38 -9.86
CA ARG A 109 3.33 -4.26 -9.09
C ARG A 109 3.51 -2.91 -8.39
N ASN A 110 3.01 -1.82 -8.98
CA ASN A 110 3.12 -0.49 -8.39
C ASN A 110 2.16 -0.33 -7.20
N ILE A 111 0.96 -0.91 -7.30
CA ILE A 111 -0.02 -0.95 -6.22
C ILE A 111 0.45 -1.86 -5.10
N GLU A 112 0.98 -3.05 -5.43
CA GLU A 112 1.59 -3.96 -4.45
C GLU A 112 2.67 -3.23 -3.63
N LYS A 113 3.61 -2.55 -4.31
CA LYS A 113 4.68 -1.77 -3.65
C LYS A 113 4.11 -0.68 -2.76
N PHE A 114 3.11 0.06 -3.24
CA PHE A 114 2.44 1.11 -2.46
C PHE A 114 1.76 0.52 -1.22
N ALA A 115 0.98 -0.53 -1.39
CA ALA A 115 0.26 -1.20 -0.32
C ALA A 115 1.21 -1.79 0.73
N LEU A 116 2.34 -2.36 0.32
CA LEU A 116 3.37 -2.83 1.25
C LEU A 116 4.01 -1.68 2.04
N LYS A 117 4.36 -0.59 1.35
CA LYS A 117 5.07 0.55 1.97
C LYS A 117 4.17 1.40 2.86
N HIS A 118 2.89 1.52 2.53
CA HIS A 118 2.00 2.53 3.10
C HIS A 118 0.72 1.96 3.70
N GLY A 119 0.34 0.73 3.32
CA GLY A 119 -0.96 0.16 3.62
C GLY A 119 -2.06 0.73 2.71
N ILE A 120 -3.06 -0.09 2.42
CA ILE A 120 -4.34 0.35 1.90
C ILE A 120 -5.37 -0.11 2.93
N PRO A 121 -6.23 0.79 3.46
CA PRO A 121 -7.26 0.37 4.40
C PRO A 121 -8.09 -0.77 3.81
N GLU A 122 -8.28 -1.86 4.57
CA GLU A 122 -8.99 -3.06 4.09
C GLU A 122 -10.37 -2.71 3.53
N ARG A 123 -11.10 -1.81 4.20
CA ARG A 123 -12.40 -1.30 3.73
C ARG A 123 -12.37 -0.75 2.30
N HIS A 124 -11.26 -0.14 1.88
CA HIS A 124 -11.15 0.38 0.51
C HIS A 124 -10.89 -0.75 -0.46
N LEU A 125 -10.02 -1.71 -0.12
CA LEU A 125 -9.75 -2.90 -0.95
C LEU A 125 -11.01 -3.74 -1.15
N LEU A 126 -11.82 -3.91 -0.10
CA LEU A 126 -13.07 -4.67 -0.14
C LEU A 126 -14.16 -4.00 -0.97
N CYS A 127 -14.08 -2.69 -1.18
CA CYS A 127 -15.06 -1.92 -1.94
C CYS A 127 -14.69 -1.74 -3.41
N ILE A 128 -13.49 -2.16 -3.86
CA ILE A 128 -13.08 -1.98 -5.26
C ILE A 128 -14.01 -2.77 -6.19
N SER A 129 -14.88 -2.04 -6.88
CA SER A 129 -15.71 -2.54 -7.98
C SER A 129 -14.95 -2.56 -9.30
N SER A 130 -15.50 -3.22 -10.32
CA SER A 130 -14.92 -3.25 -11.68
C SER A 130 -14.74 -1.86 -12.28
N GLU A 131 -15.67 -0.96 -11.98
CA GLU A 131 -15.67 0.40 -12.49
C GLU A 131 -14.59 1.24 -11.78
N GLU A 132 -14.44 1.10 -10.47
CA GLU A 132 -13.36 1.74 -9.70
C GLU A 132 -11.98 1.19 -10.06
N ASP A 133 -11.87 -0.11 -10.29
CA ASP A 133 -10.66 -0.79 -10.78
C ASP A 133 -10.22 -0.21 -12.13
N SER A 134 -11.15 -0.08 -13.08
CA SER A 134 -10.86 0.57 -14.37
C SER A 134 -10.41 2.02 -14.20
N ARG A 135 -11.01 2.78 -13.28
CA ARG A 135 -10.68 4.20 -13.02
C ARG A 135 -9.30 4.39 -12.40
N LEU A 136 -8.86 3.45 -11.56
CA LEU A 136 -7.55 3.51 -10.88
C LEU A 136 -6.42 2.90 -11.71
N LEU A 137 -6.68 1.81 -12.45
CA LEU A 137 -5.64 1.06 -13.17
C LEU A 137 -5.35 1.56 -14.58
N THR A 138 -6.34 2.09 -15.31
CA THR A 138 -6.13 2.47 -16.73
C THR A 138 -5.43 3.81 -16.91
N ARG A 139 -5.24 4.57 -15.81
CA ARG A 139 -4.78 5.96 -15.84
C ARG A 139 -3.47 6.10 -15.08
N SER A 140 -2.37 5.73 -15.73
CA SER A 140 -1.01 5.71 -15.17
C SER A 140 -0.67 6.94 -14.33
N GLY A 141 -1.01 8.14 -14.81
CA GLY A 141 -0.74 9.38 -14.07
C GLY A 141 -1.49 9.52 -12.75
N VAL A 142 -2.73 9.02 -12.65
CA VAL A 142 -3.48 9.03 -11.37
C VAL A 142 -2.88 8.05 -10.38
N LEU A 143 -2.48 6.87 -10.87
CA LEU A 143 -1.83 5.86 -10.05
C LEU A 143 -0.48 6.35 -9.52
N ASP A 144 0.33 6.99 -10.36
CA ASP A 144 1.62 7.58 -9.96
C ASP A 144 1.44 8.68 -8.92
N MET A 145 0.41 9.52 -9.05
CA MET A 145 0.07 10.53 -8.04
C MET A 145 -0.36 9.91 -6.70
N ILE A 146 -1.10 8.80 -6.70
CA ILE A 146 -1.40 8.03 -5.48
C ILE A 146 -0.10 7.51 -4.86
N ILE A 147 0.77 6.91 -5.67
CA ILE A 147 2.02 6.29 -5.21
C ILE A 147 2.94 7.32 -4.55
N GLN A 148 3.04 8.50 -5.14
CA GLN A 148 3.82 9.62 -4.61
C GLN A 148 3.11 10.35 -3.46
N ARG A 149 1.97 9.86 -2.99
CA ARG A 149 1.14 10.45 -1.93
C ARG A 149 0.72 11.90 -2.23
N ARG A 150 0.63 12.24 -3.51
CA ARG A 150 0.06 13.53 -3.94
C ARG A 150 -1.46 13.51 -3.87
N VAL A 151 -2.05 12.32 -3.89
CA VAL A 151 -3.49 12.07 -3.80
C VAL A 151 -3.76 10.85 -2.95
N SER A 152 -4.83 10.87 -2.16
CA SER A 152 -5.29 9.65 -1.48
C SER A 152 -6.16 8.79 -2.39
N VAL A 153 -6.12 7.46 -2.20
CA VAL A 153 -7.03 6.54 -2.91
C VAL A 153 -8.49 6.94 -2.71
N ARG A 154 -8.85 7.44 -1.53
CA ARG A 154 -10.21 7.88 -1.20
C ARG A 154 -10.65 9.05 -2.09
N ASP A 155 -9.79 10.04 -2.27
CA ASP A 155 -10.12 11.22 -3.07
C ASP A 155 -10.32 10.83 -4.54
N VAL A 156 -9.43 9.99 -5.07
CA VAL A 156 -9.54 9.49 -6.46
C VAL A 156 -10.84 8.74 -6.70
N LEU A 157 -11.24 7.90 -5.75
CA LEU A 157 -12.50 7.15 -5.83
C LEU A 157 -13.73 8.07 -5.74
N SER A 158 -13.63 9.18 -4.98
CA SER A 158 -14.73 10.15 -4.84
C SER A 158 -14.92 11.07 -6.05
N TRP A 159 -13.91 11.21 -6.90
CA TRP A 159 -13.94 12.09 -8.05
C TRP A 159 -14.74 11.50 -9.22
N GLY A 160 -15.41 12.36 -9.98
CA GLY A 160 -16.07 12.00 -11.23
C GLY A 160 -15.07 11.85 -12.38
N GLU A 161 -15.58 11.53 -13.57
CA GLU A 161 -14.75 11.36 -14.76
C GLU A 161 -14.07 12.66 -15.19
N LYS A 162 -14.79 13.79 -15.09
CA LYS A 162 -14.28 15.10 -15.46
C LYS A 162 -13.08 15.49 -14.59
N GLU A 163 -13.20 15.35 -13.27
CA GLU A 163 -12.14 15.65 -12.30
C GLU A 163 -10.90 14.77 -12.56
N ARG A 164 -11.11 13.46 -12.81
CA ARG A 164 -10.00 12.57 -13.19
C ARG A 164 -9.34 12.98 -14.51
N ASN A 165 -10.11 13.46 -15.50
CA ASN A 165 -9.56 13.94 -16.77
C ASN A 165 -8.69 15.19 -16.57
N VAL A 166 -9.06 16.09 -15.66
CA VAL A 166 -8.24 17.25 -15.30
C VAL A 166 -6.88 16.81 -14.76
N LEU A 167 -6.87 15.83 -13.87
CA LEU A 167 -5.64 15.27 -13.31
C LEU A 167 -4.80 14.49 -14.31
N LEU A 168 -5.37 14.08 -15.44
CA LEU A 168 -4.62 13.45 -16.52
C LEU A 168 -3.86 14.43 -17.40
N ARG A 169 -4.10 15.74 -17.27
CA ARG A 169 -3.43 16.72 -18.13
C ARG A 169 -1.95 16.83 -17.74
N PRO A 170 -0.99 16.67 -18.68
CA PRO A 170 0.44 16.64 -18.35
C PRO A 170 0.94 17.87 -17.59
N ALA A 171 0.46 19.05 -17.97
CA ALA A 171 0.76 20.32 -17.30
C ALA A 171 0.35 20.32 -15.81
N ILE A 172 -0.85 19.80 -15.53
CA ILE A 172 -1.41 19.71 -14.18
C ILE A 172 -0.66 18.64 -13.36
N GLN A 173 -0.38 17.49 -13.96
CA GLN A 173 0.44 16.44 -13.33
C GLN A 173 1.80 16.98 -12.91
N LYS A 174 2.47 17.70 -13.80
CA LYS A 174 3.77 18.31 -13.50
C LYS A 174 3.70 19.25 -12.31
N LEU A 175 2.71 20.15 -12.26
CA LEU A 175 2.52 21.02 -11.10
C LEU A 175 2.24 20.27 -9.80
N ILE A 176 1.47 19.17 -9.86
CA ILE A 176 1.21 18.32 -8.70
C ILE A 176 2.48 17.61 -8.24
N TYR A 177 3.27 17.09 -9.18
CA TYR A 177 4.55 16.44 -8.89
C TYR A 177 5.57 17.40 -8.28
N ASP A 178 5.65 18.62 -8.80
CA ASP A 178 6.51 19.70 -8.31
C ASP A 178 5.99 20.29 -6.98
N GLY A 179 4.81 19.86 -6.50
CA GLY A 179 4.20 20.32 -5.25
C GLY A 179 3.64 21.75 -5.33
N LEU A 180 3.50 22.29 -6.53
CA LEU A 180 2.99 23.64 -6.80
C LEU A 180 1.45 23.70 -6.83
N LEU A 181 0.79 22.56 -7.05
CA LEU A 181 -0.66 22.43 -7.09
C LEU A 181 -1.10 21.18 -6.31
N THR A 182 -2.11 21.31 -5.45
CA THR A 182 -2.72 20.12 -4.83
C THR A 182 -3.70 19.49 -5.82
N ALA A 183 -3.91 18.17 -5.77
CA ALA A 183 -4.88 17.55 -6.66
C ALA A 183 -6.32 18.02 -6.39
N ASN A 184 -6.68 18.25 -5.12
CA ASN A 184 -7.95 18.90 -4.76
C ASN A 184 -8.06 20.30 -5.37
N GLY A 185 -6.97 21.07 -5.36
CA GLY A 185 -6.91 22.37 -6.03
C GLY A 185 -7.04 22.25 -7.54
N ALA A 186 -6.42 21.22 -8.15
CA ALA A 186 -6.49 20.98 -9.58
C ALA A 186 -7.91 20.67 -10.06
N VAL A 187 -8.67 19.85 -9.33
CA VAL A 187 -10.05 19.51 -9.71
C VAL A 187 -11.04 20.65 -9.52
N GLN A 188 -10.67 21.69 -8.76
CA GLN A 188 -11.46 22.92 -8.57
C GLN A 188 -11.18 23.99 -9.64
N LEU A 189 -10.21 23.78 -10.53
CA LEU A 189 -9.89 24.73 -11.59
C LEU A 189 -11.03 24.84 -12.60
N SER A 190 -11.31 26.07 -13.03
CA SER A 190 -12.20 26.34 -14.17
C SER A 190 -11.57 25.91 -15.50
N GLU A 191 -12.38 25.62 -16.51
CA GLU A 191 -11.89 25.28 -17.88
C GLU A 191 -10.95 26.35 -18.45
N ARG A 192 -11.17 27.63 -18.11
CA ARG A 192 -10.31 28.74 -18.55
C ARG A 192 -8.93 28.69 -17.89
N GLU A 193 -8.86 28.33 -16.61
CA GLU A 193 -7.59 28.18 -15.88
C GLU A 193 -6.85 26.92 -16.35
N ILE A 194 -7.59 25.84 -16.58
CA ILE A 194 -7.05 24.61 -17.16
C ILE A 194 -6.47 24.89 -18.54
N GLY A 195 -7.16 25.63 -19.41
CA GLY A 195 -6.66 26.03 -20.72
C GLY A 195 -5.34 26.80 -20.62
N LYS A 196 -5.29 27.84 -19.79
CA LYS A 196 -4.06 28.61 -19.55
C LYS A 196 -2.89 27.75 -19.06
N LEU A 197 -3.17 26.79 -18.17
CA LEU A 197 -2.16 25.88 -17.64
C LEU A 197 -1.66 24.88 -18.69
N CYS A 198 -2.52 24.44 -19.61
CA CYS A 198 -2.16 23.51 -20.67
C CYS A 198 -1.45 24.16 -21.85
N ASP A 199 -1.64 25.46 -22.06
CA ASP A 199 -1.09 26.19 -23.21
C ASP A 199 0.31 26.80 -22.95
N GLU A 200 0.76 26.90 -21.69
CA GLU A 200 1.99 27.63 -21.33
C GLU A 200 3.07 26.78 -20.63
N ASN A 201 4.31 27.26 -20.62
CA ASN A 201 5.44 26.70 -19.86
C ASN A 201 5.17 26.81 -18.34
N VAL A 202 4.39 25.87 -17.83
CA VAL A 202 3.63 25.90 -16.56
C VAL A 202 4.45 26.29 -15.33
N ALA A 203 5.66 25.77 -15.20
CA ALA A 203 6.54 26.06 -14.05
C ALA A 203 6.97 27.54 -14.00
N GLY A 204 7.23 28.16 -15.17
CA GLY A 204 7.65 29.56 -15.26
C GLY A 204 6.52 30.55 -15.03
N HIS A 205 5.27 30.18 -15.34
CA HIS A 205 4.12 31.06 -15.18
C HIS A 205 3.54 31.02 -13.76
N PHE A 206 3.62 29.87 -13.08
CA PHE A 206 3.25 29.73 -11.67
C PHE A 206 4.20 30.52 -10.75
N GLN A 207 5.51 30.42 -10.97
CA GLN A 207 6.53 31.19 -10.24
C GLN A 207 6.39 32.71 -10.45
N ARG A 208 5.87 33.14 -11.61
CA ARG A 208 5.66 34.56 -11.95
C ARG A 208 4.30 35.11 -11.49
N GLY A 209 3.48 34.34 -10.79
CA GLY A 209 2.18 34.80 -10.27
C GLY A 209 1.14 35.17 -11.34
N ARG A 210 1.37 34.79 -12.61
CA ARG A 210 0.43 35.04 -13.73
C ARG A 210 -0.80 34.14 -13.69
N ILE A 211 -0.67 33.01 -12.99
CA ILE A 211 -1.76 32.10 -12.68
C ILE A 211 -1.97 32.19 -11.17
N GLN A 212 -2.97 32.98 -10.76
CA GLN A 212 -3.43 33.00 -9.38
C GLN A 212 -4.41 31.85 -9.21
N VAL A 213 -3.91 30.66 -8.85
CA VAL A 213 -4.80 29.66 -8.26
C VAL A 213 -5.24 30.23 -6.91
N THR A 214 -6.54 30.20 -6.61
CA THR A 214 -7.07 30.76 -5.36
C THR A 214 -6.28 30.24 -4.15
N ARG A 215 -6.02 31.11 -3.17
CA ARG A 215 -5.28 30.76 -1.94
C ARG A 215 -5.88 29.53 -1.21
N GLU A 216 -7.13 29.20 -1.47
CA GLU A 216 -7.84 28.03 -0.95
C GLU A 216 -7.39 26.72 -1.59
N ALA A 217 -7.11 26.68 -2.90
CA ALA A 217 -6.59 25.51 -3.61
C ALA A 217 -5.13 25.17 -3.28
N LEU A 218 -4.38 26.15 -2.77
CA LEU A 218 -2.98 26.02 -2.32
C LEU A 218 -2.85 25.67 -0.83
N ARG A 219 -3.91 25.84 -0.03
CA ARG A 219 -3.91 25.50 1.40
C ARG A 219 -4.50 24.11 1.62
N ASN A 220 -3.63 23.11 1.56
CA ASN A 220 -3.75 21.88 2.37
C ASN A 220 -2.37 21.22 2.60
N VAL A 221 -1.30 22.01 2.52
CA VAL A 221 0.01 21.60 3.04
C VAL A 221 0.12 22.18 4.44
N SER A 222 0.26 21.31 5.45
CA SER A 222 0.53 21.62 6.86
C SER A 222 -0.66 21.68 7.84
N SER A 223 -1.25 20.52 8.14
CA SER A 223 -1.73 20.25 9.52
C SER A 223 -1.80 18.76 9.88
N GLU A 224 -1.93 17.83 8.93
CA GLU A 224 -2.02 16.39 9.29
C GLU A 224 -0.68 15.65 9.46
N GLY A 225 0.45 16.33 9.26
CA GLY A 225 1.79 15.72 9.31
C GLY A 225 2.52 15.78 10.65
N ASP A 226 2.20 16.73 11.53
CA ASP A 226 3.04 17.05 12.71
C ASP A 226 2.36 16.90 14.08
N ASP A 227 1.04 16.66 14.15
CA ASP A 227 0.32 16.62 15.42
C ASP A 227 0.36 15.27 16.17
N ARG A 228 1.01 14.24 15.61
CA ARG A 228 1.24 12.97 16.32
C ARG A 228 2.57 12.87 17.07
N ALA A 229 3.47 13.85 16.93
CA ALA A 229 4.76 13.84 17.61
C ALA A 229 4.79 14.62 18.95
N ARG A 230 3.74 15.36 19.33
CA ARG A 230 3.75 16.22 20.53
C ARG A 230 2.83 15.83 21.70
N LYS A 231 2.07 14.72 21.62
CA LYS A 231 1.20 14.28 22.73
C LYS A 231 1.82 13.30 23.74
N HIS A 232 3.11 12.99 23.65
CA HIS A 232 3.81 12.12 24.61
C HIS A 232 5.06 12.74 25.24
N ARG A 233 5.05 14.03 25.62
CA ARG A 233 5.95 14.55 26.67
C ARG A 233 5.26 15.69 27.43
N GLY A 234 4.62 15.34 28.55
CA GLY A 234 3.95 16.32 29.41
C GLY A 234 3.25 15.73 30.64
N ALA A 235 3.69 14.57 31.13
CA ALA A 235 3.33 14.12 32.47
C ALA A 235 4.33 14.72 33.47
N GLY A 236 3.96 15.84 34.10
CA GLY A 236 4.83 16.60 34.98
C GLY A 236 4.07 17.41 36.03
N ARG A 237 3.41 16.69 36.95
CA ARG A 237 3.08 17.04 38.34
C ARG A 237 3.07 18.53 38.72
N GLY A 238 1.86 19.06 38.97
CA GLY A 238 1.63 20.24 39.80
C GLY A 238 0.59 19.96 40.88
N ARG A 239 1.00 19.34 41.99
CA ARG A 239 0.22 19.32 43.24
C ARG A 239 0.61 20.56 44.04
N GLY A 240 -0.36 21.39 44.40
CA GLY A 240 -0.16 22.50 45.33
C GLY A 240 -1.49 23.04 45.82
N ARG A 241 -2.07 22.40 46.83
CA ARG A 241 -3.25 22.88 47.56
C ARG A 241 -2.84 24.07 48.44
N GLY A 242 -3.31 25.27 48.12
CA GLY A 242 -3.29 26.41 49.04
C GLY A 242 -4.62 26.49 49.80
N ARG A 243 -4.63 26.10 51.07
CA ARG A 243 -5.68 26.45 52.04
C ARG A 243 -5.33 27.81 52.63
N GLY A 244 -6.09 28.86 52.29
CA GLY A 244 -6.05 30.14 52.99
C GLY A 244 -7.12 30.17 54.09
N ARG A 245 -6.68 30.25 55.34
CA ARG A 245 -7.48 30.71 56.49
C ARG A 245 -7.27 32.23 56.65
N GLY A 246 -8.33 32.95 56.97
CA GLY A 246 -8.34 34.27 57.60
C GLY A 246 -9.79 34.54 58.02
N ARG A 247 -10.13 34.37 59.30
CA ARG A 247 -10.15 35.40 60.36
C ARG A 247 -11.00 36.60 59.96
#